data_AF-A0A4Q3X3L0-F1
#
_entry.id   AF-A0A4Q3X3L0-F1
#
_cell.length_a   1.000
_cell.length_b   1.000
_cell.length_c   1.000
_cell.angle_alpha   90.00
_cell.angle_beta   90.00
_cell.angle_gamma   90.00
#
_symmetry.space_group_name_H-M   'P 1'
#
loop_
_entity.id
_entity.type
_entity.pdbx_description
1 polymer ?
#
loop_
_entity_poly.entity_id
_entity_poly.type
_entity_poly.pdbx_seq_one_letter_code
_entity_poly.pdbx_strand_id
1 'polypeptide(L)'
;LTSGPNPPNPSELLDSRGTRDLIKQLESIFDYVIIDAPPALMLADAQIIATMADGILLVVSCQEAKRAAVERASEVMAQTGTKVVGMILNKFTDDQGGYGYYGYRYGDYSAYLSTPDKEKDEPASKNGNKTLSA
;
A
#
# COMPACT_ATOMS: atom_id res chain seq x y z
N LEU A 1 -8.08 14.37 -23.84
CA LEU A 1 -8.96 13.66 -24.80
C LEU A 1 -9.96 12.83 -24.00
N THR A 2 -11.25 12.83 -24.34
CA THR A 2 -12.30 12.04 -23.66
C THR A 2 -12.59 10.73 -24.40
N SER A 3 -13.21 9.74 -23.76
CA SER A 3 -13.52 8.43 -24.37
C SER A 3 -14.45 8.48 -25.59
N GLY A 4 -15.29 9.51 -25.69
CA GLY A 4 -16.35 9.56 -26.70
C GLY A 4 -17.51 8.60 -26.38
N PRO A 5 -18.41 8.36 -27.35
CA PRO A 5 -19.56 7.46 -27.18
C PRO A 5 -19.11 6.01 -27.00
N ASN A 6 -19.91 5.21 -26.29
CA ASN A 6 -19.59 3.83 -26.01
C ASN A 6 -19.59 2.99 -27.31
N PRO A 7 -18.44 2.42 -27.74
CA PRO A 7 -18.38 1.64 -28.95
C PRO A 7 -18.99 0.25 -28.74
N PRO A 8 -19.46 -0.43 -29.81
CA PRO A 8 -19.93 -1.80 -29.72
C PRO A 8 -18.79 -2.78 -29.34
N ASN A 9 -17.58 -2.57 -29.87
CA ASN A 9 -16.41 -3.43 -29.67
C ASN A 9 -15.19 -2.59 -29.19
N PRO A 10 -15.06 -2.29 -27.88
CA PRO A 10 -13.99 -1.43 -27.37
C PRO A 10 -12.59 -2.01 -27.61
N SER A 11 -12.38 -3.31 -27.38
CA SER A 11 -11.05 -3.93 -27.53
C SER A 11 -10.53 -3.88 -28.96
N GLU A 12 -11.40 -4.10 -29.97
CA GLU A 12 -11.04 -4.00 -31.38
C GLU A 12 -10.71 -2.56 -31.79
N LEU A 13 -11.45 -1.59 -31.25
CA LEU A 13 -11.17 -0.18 -31.48
C LEU A 13 -9.81 0.20 -30.90
N LEU A 14 -9.49 -0.26 -29.69
CA LEU A 14 -8.21 -0.01 -29.03
C LEU A 14 -7.03 -0.66 -29.78
N ASP A 15 -7.19 -1.88 -30.31
CA ASP A 15 -6.15 -2.56 -31.10
C ASP A 15 -6.06 -2.07 -32.56
N SER A 16 -6.91 -1.12 -32.95
CA SER A 16 -6.93 -0.60 -34.31
C SER A 16 -5.68 0.20 -34.66
N ARG A 17 -5.35 0.26 -35.97
CA ARG A 17 -4.29 1.16 -36.49
C ARG A 17 -4.57 2.63 -36.16
N GLY A 18 -5.84 3.04 -36.20
CA GLY A 18 -6.22 4.43 -35.91
C GLY A 18 -5.86 4.86 -34.49
N THR A 19 -6.04 3.99 -33.51
CA THR A 19 -5.65 4.27 -32.11
C THR A 19 -4.13 4.39 -31.97
N ARG A 20 -3.36 3.50 -32.61
CA ARG A 20 -1.89 3.57 -32.63
C ARG A 20 -1.39 4.86 -33.27
N ASP A 21 -1.97 5.26 -34.39
CA ASP A 21 -1.59 6.48 -35.09
C ASP A 21 -1.94 7.73 -34.28
N LEU A 22 -3.09 7.71 -33.58
CA LEU A 22 -3.48 8.77 -32.66
C LEU A 22 -2.48 8.93 -31.50
N ILE A 23 -2.07 7.83 -30.86
CA ILE A 23 -1.11 7.89 -29.75
C ILE A 23 0.22 8.49 -30.23
N LYS A 24 0.74 8.06 -31.38
CA LYS A 24 1.95 8.63 -32.00
C LYS A 24 1.82 10.12 -32.31
N GLN A 25 0.64 10.56 -32.75
CA GLN A 25 0.38 11.98 -32.97
C GLN A 25 0.43 12.76 -31.66
N LEU A 26 -0.19 12.24 -30.59
CA LEU A 26 -0.16 12.85 -29.26
C LEU A 26 1.28 12.93 -28.71
N GLU A 27 2.07 11.87 -28.88
CA GLU A 27 3.50 11.84 -28.49
C GLU A 27 4.33 12.92 -29.20
N SER A 28 3.97 13.31 -30.44
CA SER A 28 4.72 14.33 -31.19
C SER A 28 4.42 15.77 -30.75
N ILE A 29 3.36 16.00 -29.98
CA ILE A 29 2.90 17.33 -29.59
C ILE A 29 2.82 17.55 -28.07
N PHE A 30 2.97 16.50 -27.27
CA PHE A 30 2.98 16.56 -25.81
C PHE A 30 4.25 15.92 -25.26
N ASP A 31 4.81 16.51 -24.20
CA ASP A 31 5.98 15.94 -23.50
C ASP A 31 5.64 14.63 -22.78
N TYR A 32 4.39 14.50 -22.32
CA TYR A 32 3.88 13.32 -21.63
C TYR A 32 2.44 13.02 -22.06
N VAL A 33 2.17 11.75 -22.35
CA VAL A 33 0.81 11.24 -22.63
C VAL A 33 0.44 10.24 -21.54
N ILE A 34 -0.58 10.55 -20.75
CA ILE A 34 -1.12 9.64 -19.73
C ILE A 34 -2.40 9.02 -20.27
N ILE A 35 -2.45 7.69 -20.31
CA ILE A 35 -3.60 6.93 -20.78
C ILE A 35 -4.30 6.29 -19.59
N ASP A 36 -5.55 6.65 -19.37
CA ASP A 36 -6.41 6.00 -18.38
C ASP A 36 -6.94 4.67 -18.94
N ALA A 37 -6.94 3.62 -18.12
CA ALA A 37 -7.23 2.25 -18.54
C ALA A 37 -8.17 1.55 -17.55
N PRO A 38 -8.99 0.59 -18.01
CA PRO A 38 -9.87 -0.17 -17.12
C PRO A 38 -9.08 -1.11 -16.17
N PRO A 39 -9.75 -1.74 -15.18
CA PRO A 39 -9.09 -2.65 -14.24
C PRO A 39 -8.32 -3.79 -14.93
N ALA A 40 -7.04 -3.91 -14.61
CA ALA A 40 -6.07 -4.82 -15.22
C ALA A 40 -6.49 -6.30 -15.28
N LEU A 41 -7.31 -6.78 -14.35
CA LEU A 41 -7.69 -8.19 -14.27
C LEU A 41 -9.05 -8.51 -14.88
N MET A 42 -9.85 -7.50 -15.21
CA MET A 42 -11.23 -7.71 -15.64
C MET A 42 -11.39 -7.73 -17.16
N LEU A 43 -10.60 -6.91 -17.86
CA LEU A 43 -10.74 -6.68 -19.29
C LEU A 43 -9.36 -6.73 -19.95
N ALA A 44 -9.33 -7.19 -21.20
CA ALA A 44 -8.10 -7.25 -22.02
C ALA A 44 -7.63 -5.85 -22.48
N ASP A 45 -8.50 -4.85 -22.39
CA ASP A 45 -8.27 -3.48 -22.87
C ASP A 45 -7.03 -2.85 -22.25
N ALA A 46 -6.79 -3.07 -20.96
CA ALA A 46 -5.65 -2.50 -20.26
C ALA A 46 -4.31 -3.09 -20.77
N GLN A 47 -4.28 -4.36 -21.15
CA GLN A 47 -3.12 -5.01 -21.74
C GLN A 47 -2.88 -4.50 -23.17
N ILE A 48 -3.93 -4.31 -23.95
CA ILE A 48 -3.82 -3.74 -25.30
C ILE A 48 -3.23 -2.32 -25.20
N ILE A 49 -3.80 -1.48 -24.34
CA ILE A 49 -3.31 -0.12 -24.09
C ILE A 49 -1.85 -0.13 -23.61
N ALA A 50 -1.49 -1.03 -22.70
CA ALA A 50 -0.14 -1.16 -22.20
C ALA A 50 0.90 -1.32 -23.32
N THR A 51 0.61 -2.11 -24.37
CA THR A 51 1.54 -2.31 -25.49
C THR A 51 1.82 -1.05 -26.32
N MET A 52 1.06 0.02 -26.11
CA MET A 52 1.21 1.32 -26.77
C MET A 52 1.83 2.38 -25.86
N ALA A 53 2.28 2.01 -24.65
CA ALA A 53 2.89 2.91 -23.68
C ALA A 53 4.34 2.52 -23.36
N ASP A 54 5.16 3.49 -22.97
CA ASP A 54 6.54 3.23 -22.54
C ASP A 54 6.62 2.59 -21.14
N GLY A 55 5.60 2.77 -20.32
CA GLY A 55 5.58 2.30 -18.95
C GLY A 55 4.19 2.30 -18.32
N ILE A 56 4.04 1.48 -17.28
CA ILE A 56 2.78 1.27 -16.55
C ILE A 56 2.95 1.70 -15.09
N LEU A 57 1.96 2.42 -14.58
CA LEU A 57 1.76 2.65 -13.15
C LEU A 57 0.50 1.91 -12.70
N LEU A 58 0.65 0.96 -11.78
CA LEU A 58 -0.51 0.24 -11.22
C LEU A 58 -1.12 1.03 -10.07
N VAL A 59 -2.39 1.41 -10.18
CA VAL A 59 -3.13 2.02 -9.08
C VAL A 59 -3.82 0.94 -8.26
N VAL A 60 -3.54 0.89 -6.96
CA VAL A 60 -4.00 -0.15 -6.04
C VAL A 60 -4.77 0.46 -4.89
N SER A 61 -6.02 0.02 -4.69
CA SER A 61 -6.86 0.39 -3.55
C SER A 61 -6.39 -0.30 -2.27
N CYS A 62 -5.90 0.44 -1.28
CA CYS A 62 -5.41 -0.11 0.00
C CYS A 62 -6.46 -0.90 0.77
N GLN A 63 -7.73 -0.51 0.65
CA GLN A 63 -8.83 -1.09 1.42
C GLN A 63 -9.50 -2.29 0.72
N GLU A 64 -9.46 -2.32 -0.61
CA GLU A 64 -10.25 -3.28 -1.40
C GLU A 64 -9.38 -4.33 -2.10
N ALA A 65 -8.16 -3.97 -2.52
CA ALA A 65 -7.33 -4.85 -3.31
C ALA A 65 -6.61 -5.88 -2.43
N LYS A 66 -6.85 -7.17 -2.70
CA LYS A 66 -6.10 -8.26 -2.08
C LYS A 66 -4.71 -8.36 -2.69
N ARG A 67 -3.69 -8.60 -1.86
CA ARG A 67 -2.30 -8.78 -2.30
C ARG A 67 -2.14 -9.72 -3.49
N ALA A 68 -2.80 -10.88 -3.46
CA ALA A 68 -2.75 -11.86 -4.57
C ALA A 68 -3.29 -11.29 -5.90
N ALA A 69 -4.31 -10.43 -5.86
CA ALA A 69 -4.82 -9.78 -7.06
C ALA A 69 -3.81 -8.75 -7.60
N VAL A 70 -3.12 -8.05 -6.71
CA VAL A 70 -2.08 -7.09 -7.08
C VAL A 70 -0.87 -7.78 -7.72
N GLU A 71 -0.41 -8.88 -7.11
CA GLU A 71 0.65 -9.73 -7.67
C GLU A 71 0.25 -10.25 -9.06
N ARG A 72 -0.98 -10.77 -9.20
CA ARG A 72 -1.49 -11.22 -10.49
C ARG A 72 -1.57 -10.11 -11.52
N ALA A 73 -2.02 -8.91 -11.13
CA ALA A 73 -2.09 -7.76 -12.04
C ALA A 73 -0.70 -7.37 -12.55
N SER A 74 0.30 -7.35 -11.65
CA SER A 74 1.69 -7.08 -12.03
C SER A 74 2.23 -8.12 -13.00
N GLU A 75 1.96 -9.41 -12.79
CA GLU A 75 2.38 -10.48 -13.70
C GLU A 75 1.73 -10.35 -15.08
N VAL A 76 0.41 -10.13 -15.13
CA VAL A 76 -0.31 -9.98 -16.40
C VAL A 76 0.20 -8.77 -17.17
N MET A 77 0.44 -7.66 -16.49
CA MET A 77 0.97 -6.46 -17.15
C MET A 77 2.40 -6.67 -17.62
N ALA A 78 3.24 -7.39 -16.87
CA ALA A 78 4.59 -7.75 -17.30
C ALA A 78 4.59 -8.63 -18.57
N GLN A 79 3.57 -9.48 -18.77
CA GLN A 79 3.43 -10.32 -19.97
C GLN A 79 3.21 -9.51 -21.26
N THR A 80 2.80 -8.24 -21.15
CA THR A 80 2.68 -7.34 -22.32
C THR A 80 4.03 -6.91 -22.90
N GLY A 81 5.13 -7.18 -22.19
CA GLY A 81 6.46 -6.66 -22.55
C GLY A 81 6.69 -5.22 -22.14
N THR A 82 5.68 -4.55 -21.57
CA THR A 82 5.78 -3.16 -21.11
C THR A 82 6.21 -3.10 -19.65
N LYS A 83 7.12 -2.16 -19.34
CA LYS A 83 7.69 -2.05 -18.00
C LYS A 83 6.65 -1.51 -17.00
N VAL A 84 6.39 -2.25 -15.94
CA VAL A 84 5.73 -1.69 -14.74
C VAL A 84 6.77 -0.81 -14.03
N VAL A 85 6.58 0.50 -14.11
CA VAL A 85 7.50 1.51 -13.55
C VAL A 85 7.35 1.58 -12.03
N GLY A 86 6.14 1.36 -11.54
CA GLY A 86 5.85 1.39 -10.12
C GLY A 86 4.36 1.22 -9.83
N MET A 87 3.99 1.49 -8.59
CA MET A 87 2.64 1.34 -8.08
C MET A 87 2.23 2.55 -7.25
N ILE A 88 0.96 2.92 -7.33
CA ILE A 88 0.34 3.98 -6.54
C ILE A 88 -0.65 3.33 -5.59
N LEU A 89 -0.40 3.45 -4.29
CA LEU A 89 -1.37 3.08 -3.25
C LEU A 89 -2.38 4.22 -3.10
N ASN A 90 -3.67 3.92 -3.30
CA ASN A 90 -4.77 4.87 -3.24
C ASN A 90 -5.83 4.40 -2.22
N LYS A 91 -6.75 5.29 -1.82
CA LYS A 91 -7.75 5.03 -0.78
C LYS A 91 -7.11 4.58 0.54
N PHE A 92 -5.93 5.10 0.84
CA PHE A 92 -5.33 4.93 2.15
C PHE A 92 -6.09 5.79 3.15
N THR A 93 -6.65 5.17 4.19
CA THR A 93 -7.17 5.88 5.36
C THR A 93 -6.32 5.53 6.56
N ASP A 94 -6.06 6.54 7.39
CA ASP A 94 -5.43 6.38 8.69
C ASP A 94 -6.49 6.02 9.73
N ASP A 95 -7.23 4.92 9.51
CA ASP A 95 -8.30 4.48 10.43
C ASP A 95 -7.76 3.75 11.66
N GLN A 96 -6.50 4.01 12.01
CA GLN A 96 -5.90 3.69 13.30
C GLN A 96 -5.42 5.00 13.91
N GLY A 97 -6.33 5.70 14.58
CA GLY A 97 -5.91 6.73 15.54
C GLY A 97 -4.90 6.11 16.51
N GLY A 98 -3.62 6.44 16.36
CA GLY A 98 -2.58 5.94 17.24
C GLY A 98 -1.19 6.05 16.65
N TYR A 99 -0.50 7.13 17.01
CA TYR A 99 0.91 7.07 17.37
C TYR A 99 1.16 5.86 18.29
N GLY A 100 1.43 4.68 17.72
CA GLY A 100 1.43 3.41 18.46
C GLY A 100 2.54 2.44 18.09
N TYR A 101 3.44 2.79 17.18
CA TYR A 101 4.52 1.89 16.75
C TYR A 101 5.95 2.44 16.89
N TYR A 102 6.11 3.67 17.40
CA TYR A 102 7.42 4.29 17.68
C TYR A 102 7.65 4.62 19.18
N GLY A 103 6.91 3.99 20.09
CA GLY A 103 6.97 4.27 21.54
C GLY A 103 7.71 3.24 22.40
N TYR A 104 8.13 2.09 21.87
CA TYR A 104 8.72 1.02 22.67
C TYR A 104 10.26 1.07 22.64
N ARG A 105 10.86 2.12 23.24
CA ARG A 105 12.27 2.05 23.70
C ARG A 105 12.81 3.17 24.60
N TYR A 106 11.98 4.07 25.14
CA TYR A 106 12.45 5.14 26.03
C TYR A 106 11.78 5.20 27.41
N GLY A 107 10.84 4.29 27.72
CA GLY A 107 10.14 4.29 29.02
C GLY A 107 10.94 3.67 30.18
N ASP A 108 11.85 2.75 29.91
CA ASP A 108 12.51 1.94 30.96
C ASP A 108 13.60 2.70 31.74
N TYR A 109 14.14 3.78 31.19
CA TYR A 109 15.18 4.57 31.86
C TYR A 109 14.63 5.63 32.83
N SER A 110 13.37 6.03 32.67
CA SER A 110 12.75 7.05 33.54
C SER A 110 12.27 6.49 34.88
N ALA A 111 11.96 5.19 34.95
CA ALA A 111 11.46 4.55 36.16
C ALA A 111 12.56 4.39 37.24
N TYR A 112 13.82 4.25 36.84
CA TYR A 112 14.96 4.14 37.76
C TYR A 112 15.39 5.47 38.38
N LEU A 113 15.04 6.60 37.78
CA LEU A 113 15.41 7.94 38.28
C LEU A 113 14.34 8.57 39.19
N SER A 114 13.20 7.88 39.39
CA SER A 114 12.01 8.47 40.04
C SER A 114 11.71 7.92 41.43
N THR A 115 12.58 7.11 42.04
CA THR A 115 12.44 6.78 43.47
C THR A 115 13.14 7.83 44.31
N PRO A 116 12.43 8.64 45.12
CA PRO A 116 13.07 9.37 46.20
C PRO A 116 13.52 8.36 47.26
N ASP A 117 14.77 8.48 47.69
CA ASP A 117 15.33 7.73 48.82
C ASP A 117 14.37 7.77 50.01
N LYS A 118 13.76 6.62 50.34
CA LYS A 118 13.09 6.44 51.63
C LYS A 118 14.06 5.73 52.57
N GLU A 119 14.36 6.43 53.64
CA GLU A 119 15.17 6.03 54.79
C GLU A 119 14.86 4.62 55.27
N LYS A 120 15.92 3.92 55.66
CA LYS A 120 15.89 2.59 56.28
C LYS A 120 15.32 2.71 57.69
N ASP A 121 14.12 2.18 57.90
CA ASP A 121 13.66 1.79 59.23
C ASP A 121 13.96 0.31 59.47
N GLU A 122 14.82 0.03 60.46
CA GLU A 122 15.15 -1.31 60.98
C GLU A 122 13.91 -2.01 61.57
N PRO A 123 13.74 -3.33 61.41
CA PRO A 123 12.67 -4.05 62.08
C PRO A 123 13.04 -4.35 63.55
N ALA A 124 12.23 -3.81 64.47
CA ALA A 124 12.29 -4.10 65.90
C ALA A 124 11.94 -5.57 66.22
N SER A 125 12.82 -6.20 66.99
CA SER A 125 12.67 -7.52 67.62
C SER A 125 11.54 -7.55 68.66
N LYS A 126 10.66 -8.57 68.59
CA LYS A 126 9.96 -9.11 69.77
C LYS A 126 9.79 -10.63 69.69
N ASN A 127 10.54 -11.31 70.57
CA ASN A 127 10.41 -12.72 70.95
C ASN A 127 9.13 -13.00 71.75
N GLY A 128 8.60 -14.22 71.64
CA GLY A 128 7.68 -14.79 72.64
C GLY A 128 6.91 -16.06 72.24
N ASN A 129 7.59 -17.23 72.25
CA ASN A 129 7.18 -18.59 72.69
C ASN A 129 5.69 -18.80 73.11
N LYS A 130 4.97 -19.92 72.91
CA LYS A 130 5.20 -21.41 72.88
C LYS A 130 3.77 -22.01 72.69
N THR A 131 3.45 -23.12 72.00
CA THR A 131 3.52 -24.57 72.36
C THR A 131 2.77 -25.36 71.23
N LEU A 132 3.37 -26.32 70.51
CA LEU A 132 3.41 -27.79 70.70
C LEU A 132 2.08 -28.59 70.55
N SER A 133 2.05 -29.38 69.46
CA SER A 133 1.52 -30.76 69.24
C SER A 133 0.08 -31.15 69.59
N ALA A 134 -0.66 -31.60 68.57
CA ALA A 134 -1.04 -33.01 68.37
C ALA A 134 -1.45 -33.24 66.90
#